data_AF-Q5BST2-F1
#
_entry.id   AF-Q5BST2-F1
#
_cell.length_a   1.000
_cell.length_b   1.000
_cell.length_c   1.000
_cell.angle_alpha   90.00
_cell.angle_beta   90.00
_cell.angle_gamma   90.00
#
_symmetry.space_group_name_H-M   'P 1'
#
loop_
_entity.id
_entity.type
_entity.pdbx_description
1 polymer ?
#
loop_
_entity_poly.entity_id
_entity_poly.type
_entity_poly.pdbx_seq_one_letter_code
_entity_poly.pdbx_strand_id
1 'polypeptide(L)'
;YIHSQSQNAFGNKRKLHGIGQRNKPSKCMDCKSVFRVALNVNEYIVRSYIMTHNHPCTKSFMRCDPWFRRLSEEEKENINPVLQQSTSSDAVMEHVRNTYQKELISDDILKFYIN
;
A
#
# COMPACT_ATOMS: atom_id res chain seq x y z
N TYR A 1 18.66 -20.27 10.58
CA TYR A 1 18.83 -18.83 10.36
C TYR A 1 17.83 -18.36 9.32
N ILE A 2 16.78 -17.66 9.73
CA ILE A 2 15.87 -16.98 8.81
C ILE A 2 16.43 -15.58 8.61
N HIS A 3 16.79 -15.23 7.37
CA HIS A 3 17.24 -13.89 7.00
C HIS A 3 16.05 -13.18 6.34
N SER A 4 15.36 -12.31 7.08
CA SER A 4 14.31 -11.48 6.51
C SER A 4 14.91 -10.15 6.04
N GLN A 5 14.69 -9.82 4.76
CA GLN A 5 15.05 -8.53 4.17
C GLN A 5 13.76 -7.77 3.90
N SER A 6 13.58 -6.62 4.55
CA SER A 6 12.49 -5.70 4.25
C SER A 6 13.01 -4.60 3.32
N GLN A 7 12.45 -4.53 2.11
CA GLN A 7 12.67 -3.45 1.14
C GLN A 7 11.39 -2.64 1.00
N ASN A 8 11.50 -1.36 0.67
CA ASN A 8 10.33 -0.51 0.44
C ASN A 8 9.48 -1.06 -0.72
N ALA A 9 8.17 -1.25 -0.50
CA ALA A 9 7.27 -2.03 -1.36
C ALA A 9 6.77 -1.32 -2.64
N PHE A 10 7.32 -0.15 -2.98
CA PHE A 10 6.79 0.71 -4.06
C PHE A 10 7.13 0.27 -5.50
N GLY A 11 7.70 -0.92 -5.69
CA GLY A 11 8.10 -1.42 -7.00
C GLY A 11 7.09 -2.37 -7.64
N ASN A 12 6.06 -1.86 -8.31
CA ASN A 12 5.33 -2.68 -9.30
C ASN A 12 5.07 -1.88 -10.59
N LYS A 13 5.63 -2.34 -11.70
CA LYS A 13 5.51 -1.70 -13.02
C LYS A 13 4.12 -1.96 -13.61
N ARG A 14 3.44 -0.91 -14.08
CA ARG A 14 2.58 -0.93 -15.29
C ARG A 14 2.35 0.51 -15.77
N LYS A 15 2.66 0.79 -17.05
CA LYS A 15 2.43 2.09 -17.72
C LYS A 15 0.93 2.23 -18.00
N LEU A 16 0.31 3.32 -17.56
CA LEU A 16 -1.00 3.76 -18.06
C LEU A 16 -0.84 5.19 -18.63
N HIS A 17 -1.16 5.35 -19.91
CA HIS A 17 -1.30 6.65 -20.59
C HIS A 17 -2.68 7.22 -20.22
N GLY A 18 -2.72 8.42 -19.65
CA GLY A 18 -3.96 9.12 -19.34
C GLY A 18 -3.69 10.57 -18.95
N ILE A 19 -4.37 11.50 -19.62
CA ILE A 19 -4.28 12.96 -19.46
C ILE A 19 -5.24 13.37 -18.35
N GLY A 20 -4.84 13.15 -17.11
CA GLY A 20 -5.54 13.67 -15.94
C GLY A 20 -4.49 14.06 -14.91
N GLN A 21 -4.72 15.16 -14.17
CA GLN A 21 -3.88 15.50 -13.02
C GLN A 21 -4.05 14.45 -11.93
N ARG A 22 -3.39 13.32 -12.11
CA ARG A 22 -3.26 12.26 -11.12
C ARG A 22 -2.12 12.68 -10.20
N ASN A 23 -2.38 12.78 -8.91
CA ASN A 23 -1.33 12.76 -7.89
C ASN A 23 -0.54 11.47 -8.11
N LYS A 24 0.53 11.55 -8.90
CA LYS A 24 1.34 10.39 -9.29
C LYS A 24 1.95 9.88 -7.99
N PRO A 25 1.67 8.64 -7.55
CA PRO A 25 2.54 8.04 -6.55
C PRO A 25 3.92 8.03 -7.18
N SER A 26 4.81 8.85 -6.62
CA SER A 26 6.14 9.02 -7.17
C SER A 26 6.80 7.66 -7.20
N LYS A 27 7.31 7.32 -8.38
CA LYS A 27 8.07 6.11 -8.66
C LYS A 27 9.26 6.00 -7.69
N CYS A 28 9.06 5.40 -6.53
CA CYS A 28 10.11 4.90 -5.65
C CYS A 28 10.62 3.59 -6.26
N MET A 29 11.29 3.70 -7.41
CA MET A 29 11.72 2.51 -8.16
C MET A 29 13.03 1.94 -7.61
N ASP A 30 13.82 2.73 -6.86
CA ASP A 30 15.19 2.38 -6.47
C ASP A 30 15.57 2.88 -5.06
N CYS A 31 14.65 2.80 -4.09
CA CYS A 31 15.01 3.16 -2.71
C CYS A 31 15.95 2.10 -2.11
N LYS A 32 17.14 2.52 -1.69
CA LYS A 32 18.17 1.62 -1.11
C LYS A 32 18.05 1.46 0.40
N SER A 33 17.02 2.05 1.01
CA SER A 33 16.76 1.90 2.43
C SER A 33 16.43 0.44 2.74
N VAL A 34 17.13 -0.13 3.71
CA VAL A 34 16.99 -1.52 4.12
C VAL A 34 17.42 -1.66 5.57
N PHE A 35 16.76 -2.53 6.32
CA PHE A 35 17.28 -3.01 7.60
C PHE A 35 17.24 -4.54 7.59
N ARG A 36 18.25 -5.16 8.21
CA ARG A 36 18.39 -6.61 8.29
C ARG A 36 18.17 -7.04 9.72
N VAL A 37 17.21 -7.93 9.91
CA VAL A 37 16.92 -8.53 11.21
C VAL A 37 17.43 -9.96 11.21
N ALA A 38 18.02 -10.39 12.32
CA ALA A 38 18.38 -11.78 12.54
C ALA A 38 17.85 -12.26 13.88
N LEU A 39 17.40 -13.51 13.93
CA LEU A 39 17.13 -14.21 15.18
C LEU A 39 18.46 -14.67 15.78
N ASN A 40 18.77 -14.19 16.98
CA ASN A 40 19.93 -14.59 17.76
C ASN A 40 19.46 -15.30 19.03
N VAL A 41 19.69 -16.61 19.10
CA VAL A 41 19.17 -17.51 20.14
C VAL A 41 17.64 -17.38 20.25
N ASN A 42 17.13 -16.43 21.03
CA ASN A 42 15.71 -16.16 21.24
C ASN A 42 15.31 -14.69 21.02
N GLU A 43 16.21 -13.83 20.54
CA GLU A 43 15.96 -12.40 20.36
C GLU A 43 16.14 -11.95 18.91
N TYR A 44 15.27 -11.06 18.44
CA TYR A 44 15.43 -10.42 17.14
C TYR A 44 16.35 -9.21 17.25
N ILE A 45 17.49 -9.26 16.59
CA ILE A 45 18.46 -8.16 16.54
C ILE A 45 18.51 -7.52 15.16
N VAL A 46 18.60 -6.18 15.11
CA VAL A 46 18.90 -5.46 13.88
C VAL A 46 20.41 -5.55 13.63
N ARG A 47 20.81 -6.29 12.60
CA ARG A 47 22.23 -6.49 12.26
C ARG A 47 22.84 -5.33 11.48
N SER A 48 22.07 -4.70 10.61
CA SER A 48 22.52 -3.54 9.83
C SER A 48 21.33 -2.78 9.27
N TYR A 49 21.54 -1.50 8.97
CA TYR A 49 20.54 -0.65 8.33
C TYR A 49 21.19 0.38 7.39
N ILE A 50 20.46 0.74 6.34
CA ILE A 50 20.67 1.91 5.49
C ILE A 50 19.37 2.70 5.59
N MET A 51 19.43 3.93 6.13
CA MET A 51 18.25 4.79 6.34
C MET A 51 18.15 5.94 5.33
N THR A 52 18.96 5.88 4.27
CA THR A 52 18.98 6.92 3.24
C THR A 52 17.84 6.68 2.25
N HIS A 53 16.95 7.65 2.16
CA HIS A 53 15.84 7.64 1.21
C HIS A 53 16.13 8.60 0.05
N ASN A 54 15.78 8.18 -1.16
CA ASN A 54 15.76 9.05 -2.36
C ASN A 54 14.38 9.67 -2.61
N HIS A 55 13.51 9.66 -1.59
CA HIS A 55 12.16 10.17 -1.64
C HIS A 55 11.74 10.72 -0.28
N PRO A 56 10.75 11.62 -0.22
CA PRO A 56 10.14 12.03 1.04
C PRO A 56 9.55 10.83 1.78
N CYS A 57 9.74 10.77 3.10
CA CYS A 57 9.10 9.79 3.98
C CYS A 57 8.01 10.47 4.83
N THR A 58 7.04 11.09 4.15
CA THR A 58 5.91 11.77 4.81
C THR A 58 4.71 10.85 4.94
N LYS A 59 3.82 11.10 5.90
CA LYS A 59 2.56 10.33 6.05
C LYS A 59 1.76 10.30 4.74
N SER A 60 1.64 11.46 4.07
CA SER A 60 0.97 11.57 2.76
C SER A 60 1.59 10.68 1.69
N PHE A 61 2.91 10.55 1.68
CA PHE A 61 3.64 9.69 0.74
C PHE A 61 3.37 8.20 0.99
N MET A 62 3.27 7.82 2.26
CA MET A 62 3.04 6.42 2.65
C MET A 62 1.59 5.96 2.42
N ARG A 63 0.60 6.87 2.32
CA ARG A 63 -0.81 6.49 2.07
C ARG A 63 -1.03 5.75 0.76
N CYS A 64 -0.18 5.99 -0.25
CA CYS A 64 -0.29 5.31 -1.54
C CYS A 64 0.34 3.91 -1.56
N ASP A 65 1.11 3.53 -0.55
CA ASP A 65 1.72 2.21 -0.47
C ASP A 65 0.63 1.13 -0.36
N PRO A 66 0.74 0.02 -1.12
CA PRO A 66 -0.26 -1.07 -1.08
C PRO A 66 -0.57 -1.59 0.31
N TRP A 67 0.39 -1.56 1.24
CA TRP A 67 0.19 -1.98 2.62
C TRP A 67 -0.83 -1.11 3.34
N PHE A 68 -0.72 0.22 3.23
CA PHE A 68 -1.62 1.16 3.90
C PHE A 68 -3.00 1.25 3.25
N ARG A 69 -3.13 0.79 2.00
CA ARG A 69 -4.41 0.71 1.28
C ARG A 69 -5.17 -0.60 1.51
N ARG A 70 -4.52 -1.63 2.05
CA ARG A 70 -5.12 -2.96 2.24
C ARG A 70 -6.24 -2.91 3.29
N LEU A 71 -7.41 -3.43 2.92
CA LEU A 71 -8.49 -3.70 3.86
C LEU A 71 -8.24 -4.99 4.63
N SER A 72 -8.56 -5.00 5.93
CA SER A 72 -8.68 -6.21 6.74
C SER A 72 -9.89 -7.02 6.27
N GLU A 73 -9.96 -8.30 6.62
CA GLU A 73 -11.11 -9.12 6.21
C GLU A 73 -12.43 -8.59 6.80
N GLU A 74 -12.42 -8.11 8.04
CA GLU A 74 -13.57 -7.44 8.66
C GLU A 74 -13.99 -6.16 7.90
N GLU A 75 -13.03 -5.31 7.51
CA GLU A 75 -13.33 -4.13 6.71
C GLU A 75 -13.90 -4.53 5.34
N LYS A 76 -13.40 -5.60 4.73
CA LYS A 76 -13.94 -6.10 3.45
C LYS A 76 -15.39 -6.57 3.57
N GLU A 77 -15.71 -7.31 4.63
CA GLU A 77 -17.08 -7.76 4.89
C GLU A 77 -18.01 -6.58 5.10
N ASN A 78 -17.56 -5.57 5.85
CA ASN A 78 -18.33 -4.36 6.13
C ASN A 78 -18.57 -3.48 4.90
N ILE A 79 -17.67 -3.48 3.89
CA ILE A 79 -17.91 -2.75 2.64
C ILE A 79 -18.76 -3.52 1.63
N ASN A 80 -19.00 -4.82 1.82
CA ASN A 80 -19.73 -5.65 0.86
C ASN A 80 -21.14 -5.09 0.55
N PRO A 81 -21.94 -4.63 1.53
CA PRO A 81 -23.23 -3.99 1.25
C PRO A 81 -23.07 -2.73 0.38
N VAL A 82 -22.04 -1.93 0.64
CA VAL A 82 -21.75 -0.70 -0.10
C VAL A 82 -21.33 -1.03 -1.54
N LEU A 83 -20.52 -2.07 -1.74
CA LEU A 83 -20.13 -2.57 -3.06
C LEU A 83 -21.32 -3.04 -3.90
N GLN A 84 -22.32 -3.66 -3.27
CA GLN A 84 -23.54 -4.17 -3.93
C GLN A 84 -24.54 -3.06 -4.26
N GLN A 85 -24.65 -2.04 -3.41
CA GLN A 85 -25.61 -0.93 -3.58
C GLN A 85 -25.05 0.20 -4.44
N SER A 86 -23.73 0.37 -4.49
CA SER A 86 -23.10 1.46 -5.23
C SER A 86 -23.05 1.16 -6.72
N THR A 87 -23.47 2.13 -7.53
CA THR A 87 -23.38 2.07 -9.00
C THR A 87 -22.04 2.58 -9.55
N SER A 88 -21.19 3.14 -8.68
CA SER A 88 -19.90 3.74 -9.04
C SER A 88 -18.79 3.31 -8.08
N SER A 89 -17.63 3.02 -8.65
CA SER A 89 -16.40 2.75 -7.90
C SER A 89 -15.93 3.97 -7.10
N ASP A 90 -16.20 5.19 -7.58
CA ASP A 90 -15.83 6.42 -6.86
C ASP A 90 -16.58 6.55 -5.52
N ALA A 91 -17.85 6.16 -5.49
CA ALA A 91 -18.65 6.15 -4.26
C ALA A 91 -18.10 5.17 -3.22
N VAL A 92 -17.65 4.00 -3.66
CA VAL A 92 -17.01 3.00 -2.81
C VAL A 92 -15.66 3.52 -2.28
N MET A 93 -14.85 4.16 -3.14
CA MET A 93 -13.58 4.76 -2.71
C MET A 93 -13.80 5.86 -1.67
N GLU A 94 -14.80 6.72 -1.87
CA GLU A 94 -15.14 7.79 -0.94
C GLU A 94 -15.61 7.23 0.41
N HIS A 95 -16.47 6.21 0.40
CA HIS A 95 -16.91 5.54 1.63
C HIS A 95 -15.71 4.98 2.40
N VAL A 96 -14.82 4.24 1.74
CA VAL A 96 -13.63 3.67 2.38
C VAL A 96 -12.70 4.76 2.92
N ARG A 97 -12.54 5.86 2.18
CA ARG A 97 -11.74 7.01 2.62
C ARG A 97 -12.33 7.64 3.88
N ASN A 98 -13.64 7.81 3.95
CA ASN A 98 -14.29 8.47 5.08
C ASN A 98 -14.35 7.56 6.32
N THR A 99 -14.65 6.27 6.13
CA THR A 99 -14.81 5.30 7.21
C THR A 99 -13.48 4.80 7.76
N TYR A 100 -12.53 4.44 6.89
CA TYR A 100 -11.29 3.76 7.28
C TYR A 100 -10.02 4.61 7.09
N GLN A 101 -10.15 5.84 6.56
CA GLN A 101 -9.02 6.73 6.27
C GLN A 101 -7.99 6.13 5.29
N LYS A 102 -8.43 5.20 4.45
CA LYS A 102 -7.64 4.50 3.43
C LYS A 102 -7.95 5.04 2.03
N GLU A 103 -6.92 5.23 1.22
CA GLU A 103 -7.05 5.75 -0.14
C GLU A 103 -6.94 4.60 -1.15
N LEU A 104 -8.05 3.94 -1.45
CA LEU A 104 -8.08 2.88 -2.48
C LEU A 104 -7.77 3.44 -3.86
N ILE A 105 -7.25 2.58 -4.73
CA ILE A 105 -7.17 2.81 -6.18
C ILE A 105 -8.10 1.85 -6.92
N SER A 106 -8.40 2.17 -8.18
CA SER A 106 -9.29 1.34 -9.02
C SER A 106 -8.89 -0.14 -9.06
N ASP A 107 -7.59 -0.44 -9.07
CA ASP A 107 -7.08 -1.83 -9.05
C ASP A 107 -7.43 -2.59 -7.76
N ASP A 108 -7.58 -1.89 -6.62
CA ASP A 108 -8.00 -2.53 -5.37
C ASP A 108 -9.48 -2.92 -5.46
N ILE A 109 -10.30 -2.07 -6.10
CA ILE A 109 -11.73 -2.31 -6.27
C ILE A 109 -12.00 -3.48 -7.21
N LEU A 110 -11.23 -3.59 -8.30
CA LEU A 110 -11.32 -4.70 -9.25
C LEU A 110 -11.18 -6.07 -8.56
N LYS A 111 -10.40 -6.17 -7.48
CA LYS A 111 -10.23 -7.43 -6.73
C LYS A 111 -11.49 -7.85 -5.97
N PHE A 112 -12.44 -6.95 -5.71
CA PHE A 112 -13.70 -7.30 -5.07
C PHE A 112 -14.70 -7.93 -6.05
N TYR A 113 -14.64 -7.58 -7.33
CA TYR A 113 -15.59 -8.06 -8.35
C TYR A 113 -15.17 -9.38 -9.03
N ILE A 114 -13.95 -9.87 -8.78
CA ILE A 114 -13.39 -11.08 -9.44
C ILE A 114 -13.40 -12.31 -8.49
N ASN A 115 -14.04 -12.23 -7.32
CA ASN A 115 -14.27 -13.40 -6.46
C ASN A 115 -15.61 -14.08 -6.77
#